data_AF-A0A2D5JL17-F1
#
_entry.id   AF-A0A2D5JL17-F1
#
_cell.length_a   1.000
_cell.length_b   1.000
_cell.length_c   1.000
_cell.angle_alpha   90.00
_cell.angle_beta   90.00
_cell.angle_gamma   90.00
#
_symmetry.space_group_name_H-M   'P 1'
#
loop_
_entity.id
_entity.type
_entity.pdbx_description
1 polymer ?
#
loop_
_entity_poly.entity_id
_entity_poly.type
_entity_poly.pdbx_seq_one_letter_code
_entity_poly.pdbx_strand_id
1 'polypeptide(L)'
;MKRLVLLVLFLFLVGTTYFAGGIYYGWIGKLEQVGSIQGKMIPSKIISQRTEAQIKSSKRIGVKEPKQILFGDLHVHTTFSTDAFLWTLPMLNGSGSAPMADACDYARYCSGIDFWATTDHAEASTPRKWEQTKDLVRQCSFASDNEESTDVVSFIGFEWTQVGALPSEHYGHKNVIFKDLEDKKVAKRPIAASGVAVNALRNNAANTSNS
;
A
#
# COMPACT_ATOMS: atom_id res chain seq x y z
N MET A 1 10.86 28.72 -47.99
CA MET A 1 9.66 28.56 -47.14
C MET A 1 9.08 27.14 -47.16
N LYS A 2 8.60 26.59 -48.29
CA LYS A 2 7.97 25.24 -48.32
C LYS A 2 8.85 24.09 -47.77
N ARG A 3 10.15 24.06 -48.12
CA ARG A 3 11.10 23.05 -47.60
C ARG A 3 11.32 23.15 -46.10
N LEU A 4 11.33 24.38 -45.56
CA LEU A 4 11.47 24.61 -44.11
C LEU A 4 10.22 24.15 -43.37
N VAL A 5 9.03 24.44 -43.92
CA VAL A 5 7.74 23.97 -43.37
C VAL A 5 7.66 22.44 -43.37
N LEU A 6 8.06 21.79 -44.48
CA LEU A 6 8.11 20.32 -44.56
C LEU A 6 9.09 19.71 -43.55
N LEU A 7 10.26 20.32 -43.36
CA LEU A 7 11.24 19.86 -42.38
C LEU A 7 10.70 19.98 -40.94
N VAL A 8 10.05 21.09 -40.60
CA VAL A 8 9.44 21.28 -39.27
C VAL A 8 8.32 20.27 -39.03
N LEU A 9 7.44 20.04 -40.03
CA LEU A 9 6.38 19.04 -39.92
C LEU A 9 6.95 17.61 -39.75
N PHE A 10 8.01 17.28 -40.49
CA PHE A 10 8.69 15.99 -40.35
C PHE A 10 9.30 15.82 -38.96
N LEU A 11 10.03 16.82 -38.45
CA LEU A 11 10.60 16.77 -37.10
C LEU A 11 9.52 16.68 -36.01
N PHE A 12 8.38 17.37 -36.18
CA PHE A 12 7.25 17.27 -35.28
C PHE A 12 6.63 15.86 -35.29
N LEU A 13 6.47 15.26 -36.48
CA LEU A 13 5.96 13.89 -36.61
C LEU A 13 6.91 12.87 -35.98
N VAL A 14 8.22 12.97 -36.25
CA VAL A 14 9.23 12.10 -35.64
C VAL A 14 9.27 12.28 -34.13
N GLY A 15 9.23 13.53 -33.64
CA GLY A 15 9.21 13.82 -32.21
C GLY A 15 7.98 13.26 -31.50
N THR A 16 6.80 13.46 -32.07
CA THR A 16 5.54 12.94 -31.49
C THR A 16 5.47 11.41 -31.53
N THR A 17 5.89 10.78 -32.63
CA THR A 17 5.96 9.31 -32.71
C THR A 17 6.98 8.71 -31.76
N TYR A 18 8.16 9.31 -31.62
CA TYR A 18 9.17 8.90 -30.65
C TYR A 18 8.66 9.03 -29.21
N PHE A 19 8.03 10.17 -28.89
CA PHE A 19 7.45 10.41 -27.56
C PHE A 19 6.31 9.44 -27.24
N ALA A 20 5.36 9.24 -28.18
CA ALA A 20 4.26 8.29 -28.02
C ALA A 20 4.77 6.84 -27.90
N GLY A 21 5.79 6.46 -28.68
CA GLY A 21 6.48 5.19 -28.53
C GLY A 21 7.12 5.04 -27.15
N GLY A 22 7.79 6.09 -26.66
CA GLY A 22 8.37 6.12 -25.32
C GLY A 22 7.32 5.92 -24.19
N ILE A 23 6.14 6.51 -24.33
CA ILE A 23 5.00 6.26 -23.43
C ILE A 23 4.57 4.79 -23.52
N TYR A 24 4.34 4.30 -24.74
CA TYR A 24 3.83 2.94 -24.98
C TYR A 24 4.77 1.85 -24.46
N TYR A 25 6.09 2.02 -24.66
CA TYR A 25 7.11 1.09 -24.17
C TYR A 25 7.52 1.35 -22.71
N GLY A 26 6.93 2.36 -22.05
CA GLY A 26 7.17 2.67 -20.64
C GLY A 26 8.55 3.23 -20.33
N TRP A 27 9.20 3.89 -21.29
CA TRP A 27 10.52 4.53 -21.09
C TRP A 27 10.44 5.71 -20.10
N ILE A 28 9.27 6.31 -19.97
CA ILE A 28 9.02 7.42 -19.03
C ILE A 28 8.45 6.95 -17.68
N GLY A 29 8.51 5.65 -17.40
CA GLY A 29 7.99 5.02 -16.20
C GLY A 29 6.81 4.09 -16.46
N LYS A 30 6.52 3.25 -15.48
CA LYS A 30 5.39 2.33 -15.47
C LYS A 30 4.45 2.71 -14.34
N LEU A 31 3.17 2.48 -14.55
CA LEU A 31 2.17 2.67 -13.50
C LEU A 31 2.43 1.67 -12.37
N GLU A 32 2.43 2.16 -11.13
CA GLU A 32 2.56 1.32 -9.93
C GLU A 32 1.50 0.21 -9.91
N GLN A 33 1.96 -1.01 -9.65
CA GLN A 33 1.16 -2.23 -9.61
C GLN A 33 1.18 -2.83 -8.21
N VAL A 34 0.15 -3.63 -7.89
CA VAL A 34 0.10 -4.36 -6.62
C VAL A 34 1.26 -5.35 -6.47
N GLY A 35 1.68 -5.96 -7.58
CA GLY A 35 2.56 -7.13 -7.55
C GLY A 35 1.79 -8.41 -7.22
N SER A 36 2.51 -9.45 -6.83
CA SER A 36 1.94 -10.72 -6.37
C SER A 36 2.71 -11.25 -5.17
N ILE A 37 1.97 -11.81 -4.21
CA ILE A 37 2.52 -12.47 -3.03
C ILE A 37 3.28 -13.71 -3.50
N GLN A 38 4.56 -13.79 -3.19
CA GLN A 38 5.45 -14.90 -3.61
C GLN A 38 5.49 -15.99 -2.53
N GLY A 39 5.41 -15.59 -1.28
CA GLY A 39 5.56 -16.46 -0.15
C GLY A 39 4.33 -17.32 0.12
N LYS A 40 4.56 -18.56 0.54
CA LYS A 40 3.50 -19.48 0.98
C LYS A 40 3.10 -19.19 2.43
N MET A 41 2.04 -19.81 2.91
CA MET A 41 1.73 -19.78 4.34
C MET A 41 2.85 -20.47 5.14
N ILE A 42 3.18 -19.93 6.32
CA ILE A 42 4.05 -20.61 7.29
C ILE A 42 3.38 -21.93 7.68
N PRO A 43 4.10 -23.07 7.67
CA PRO A 43 3.51 -24.36 8.02
C PRO A 43 2.85 -24.34 9.39
N SER A 44 1.62 -24.87 9.49
CA SER A 44 0.82 -24.91 10.72
C SER A 44 1.56 -25.54 11.91
N LYS A 45 2.44 -26.52 11.66
CA LYS A 45 3.31 -27.11 12.67
C LYS A 45 4.21 -26.08 13.36
N ILE A 46 4.77 -25.13 12.61
CA ILE A 46 5.61 -24.06 13.16
C ILE A 46 4.76 -23.10 14.01
N ILE A 47 3.56 -22.77 13.54
CA ILE A 47 2.62 -21.93 14.29
C ILE A 47 2.20 -22.61 15.61
N SER A 48 1.83 -23.89 15.57
CA SER A 48 1.51 -24.68 16.78
C SER A 48 2.67 -24.71 17.77
N GLN A 49 3.89 -24.93 17.29
CA GLN A 49 5.10 -24.94 18.13
C GLN A 49 5.32 -23.59 18.83
N ARG A 50 5.10 -22.46 18.14
CA ARG A 50 5.18 -21.11 18.75
C ARG A 50 4.14 -20.94 19.85
N THR A 51 2.90 -21.31 19.57
CA THR A 51 1.79 -21.24 20.54
C THR A 51 2.05 -22.11 21.78
N GLU A 52 2.48 -23.36 21.58
CA GLU A 52 2.84 -24.28 22.67
C GLU A 52 3.99 -23.74 23.52
N ALA A 53 5.00 -23.12 22.89
CA ALA A 53 6.11 -22.50 23.61
C ALA A 53 5.66 -21.32 24.49
N GLN A 54 4.71 -20.49 24.01
CA GLN A 54 4.11 -19.42 24.83
C GLN A 54 3.29 -20.00 26.00
N ILE A 55 2.45 -21.00 25.75
CA ILE A 55 1.64 -21.66 26.80
C ILE A 55 2.53 -22.31 27.85
N LYS A 56 3.61 -23.00 27.45
CA LYS A 56 4.57 -23.58 28.38
C LYS A 56 5.27 -22.50 29.21
N SER A 57 5.62 -21.38 28.61
CA SER A 57 6.26 -20.25 29.29
C SER A 57 5.34 -19.57 30.30
N SER A 58 4.09 -19.30 29.94
CA SER A 58 3.10 -18.71 30.84
C SER A 58 2.78 -19.60 32.03
N LYS A 59 2.67 -20.93 31.82
CA LYS A 59 2.51 -21.90 32.92
C LYS A 59 3.69 -21.90 33.89
N ARG A 60 4.93 -21.76 33.39
CA ARG A 60 6.14 -21.70 34.24
C ARG A 60 6.17 -20.50 35.18
N ILE A 61 5.55 -19.38 34.81
CA ILE A 61 5.44 -18.17 35.65
C ILE A 61 4.11 -18.11 36.44
N GLY A 62 3.34 -19.20 36.47
CA GLY A 62 2.14 -19.32 37.31
C GLY A 62 0.86 -18.70 36.74
N VAL A 63 0.78 -18.43 35.44
CA VAL A 63 -0.46 -17.93 34.81
C VAL A 63 -1.49 -19.07 34.76
N LYS A 64 -2.65 -18.86 35.41
CA LYS A 64 -3.76 -19.83 35.48
C LYS A 64 -4.41 -20.07 34.12
N GLU A 65 -4.68 -19.01 33.38
CA GLU A 65 -5.33 -19.03 32.06
C GLU A 65 -4.40 -18.40 31.02
N PRO A 66 -3.50 -19.18 30.40
CA PRO A 66 -2.60 -18.71 29.35
C PRO A 66 -3.37 -18.05 28.20
N LYS A 67 -3.03 -16.79 27.90
CA LYS A 67 -3.46 -16.10 26.67
C LYS A 67 -2.32 -16.13 25.65
N GLN A 68 -2.67 -16.01 24.38
CA GLN A 68 -1.71 -15.83 23.30
C GLN A 68 -1.27 -14.36 23.25
N ILE A 69 0.03 -14.13 23.13
CA ILE A 69 0.61 -12.81 22.82
C ILE A 69 0.83 -12.76 21.32
N LEU A 70 0.31 -11.71 20.70
CA LEU A 70 0.46 -11.42 19.28
C LEU A 70 1.25 -10.14 19.10
N PHE A 71 2.17 -10.12 18.15
CA PHE A 71 2.93 -8.96 17.73
C PHE A 71 2.45 -8.51 16.36
N GLY A 72 2.27 -7.21 16.17
CA GLY A 72 1.78 -6.72 14.90
C GLY A 72 2.04 -5.24 14.67
N ASP A 73 1.79 -4.82 13.44
CA ASP A 73 2.01 -3.47 12.96
C ASP A 73 0.74 -2.89 12.33
N LEU A 74 0.15 -1.89 12.97
CA LEU A 74 -1.11 -1.28 12.54
C LEU A 74 -0.90 0.03 11.76
N HIS A 75 0.33 0.33 11.34
CA HIS A 75 0.65 1.55 10.59
C HIS A 75 1.65 1.27 9.47
N VAL A 76 1.22 0.56 8.42
CA VAL A 76 2.08 0.19 7.28
C VAL A 76 1.71 0.98 6.02
N HIS A 77 2.72 1.62 5.44
CA HIS A 77 2.64 2.33 4.17
C HIS A 77 3.28 1.51 3.05
N THR A 78 2.71 1.61 1.86
CA THR A 78 3.17 0.97 0.63
C THR A 78 3.34 2.02 -0.46
N THR A 79 3.90 1.67 -1.61
CA THR A 79 4.06 2.58 -2.76
C THR A 79 2.74 3.14 -3.31
N PHE A 80 1.59 2.72 -2.78
CA PHE A 80 0.30 3.34 -3.09
C PHE A 80 0.08 4.66 -2.34
N SER A 81 0.76 4.91 -1.22
CA SER A 81 0.85 6.23 -0.60
C SER A 81 1.97 7.07 -1.23
N THR A 82 1.85 8.38 -1.11
CA THR A 82 2.77 9.33 -1.75
C THR A 82 4.12 9.39 -1.06
N ASP A 83 4.14 9.27 0.26
CA ASP A 83 5.35 9.31 1.07
C ASP A 83 6.21 8.07 0.80
N ALA A 84 5.67 6.86 0.95
CA ALA A 84 6.43 5.64 0.71
C ALA A 84 6.91 5.54 -0.75
N PHE A 85 6.08 5.94 -1.72
CA PHE A 85 6.53 6.01 -3.12
C PHE A 85 7.73 6.94 -3.29
N LEU A 86 7.68 8.16 -2.74
CA LEU A 86 8.80 9.10 -2.84
C LEU A 86 10.07 8.53 -2.20
N TRP A 87 9.98 7.96 -0.99
CA TRP A 87 11.14 7.41 -0.28
C TRP A 87 11.75 6.18 -0.98
N THR A 88 10.99 5.48 -1.82
CA THR A 88 11.52 4.36 -2.62
C THR A 88 12.32 4.79 -3.84
N LEU A 89 12.28 6.07 -4.24
CA LEU A 89 12.96 6.55 -5.44
C LEU A 89 14.49 6.44 -5.31
N PRO A 90 15.21 5.95 -6.35
CA PRO A 90 16.67 5.84 -6.32
C PRO A 90 17.39 7.17 -6.06
N MET A 91 16.82 8.29 -6.52
CA MET A 91 17.39 9.63 -6.29
C MET A 91 17.40 10.02 -4.79
N LEU A 92 16.55 9.38 -3.98
CA LEU A 92 16.49 9.53 -2.54
C LEU A 92 17.18 8.35 -1.81
N ASN A 93 18.08 7.63 -2.51
CA ASN A 93 18.72 6.39 -2.03
C ASN A 93 17.73 5.28 -1.65
N GLY A 94 16.51 5.30 -2.20
CA GLY A 94 15.55 4.22 -2.04
C GLY A 94 15.96 2.97 -2.82
N SER A 95 15.48 1.80 -2.38
CA SER A 95 15.73 0.50 -3.01
C SER A 95 15.05 0.30 -4.37
N GLY A 96 14.29 1.29 -4.84
CA GLY A 96 13.32 1.15 -5.92
C GLY A 96 11.92 0.83 -5.39
N SER A 97 10.90 1.04 -6.22
CA SER A 97 9.48 0.85 -5.87
C SER A 97 9.21 -0.63 -5.59
N ALA A 98 9.10 -0.98 -4.30
CA ALA A 98 8.68 -2.31 -3.87
C ALA A 98 7.16 -2.44 -4.06
N PRO A 99 6.66 -3.46 -4.77
CA PRO A 99 5.23 -3.65 -4.95
C PRO A 99 4.50 -3.77 -3.62
N MET A 100 3.23 -3.35 -3.59
CA MET A 100 2.39 -3.45 -2.40
C MET A 100 2.34 -4.87 -1.80
N ALA A 101 2.38 -5.89 -2.64
CA ALA A 101 2.36 -7.30 -2.24
C ALA A 101 3.55 -7.71 -1.35
N ASP A 102 4.69 -7.03 -1.48
CA ASP A 102 5.86 -7.29 -0.66
C ASP A 102 5.58 -7.03 0.82
N ALA A 103 4.61 -6.17 1.16
CA ALA A 103 4.22 -5.93 2.56
C ALA A 103 3.72 -7.21 3.25
N CYS A 104 2.96 -8.05 2.53
CA CYS A 104 2.47 -9.32 3.06
C CYS A 104 3.61 -10.32 3.29
N ASP A 105 4.52 -10.45 2.32
CA ASP A 105 5.67 -11.34 2.44
C ASP A 105 6.67 -10.84 3.49
N TYR A 106 6.87 -9.53 3.59
CA TYR A 106 7.70 -8.91 4.62
C TYR A 106 7.14 -9.17 6.02
N ALA A 107 5.83 -8.96 6.21
CA ALA A 107 5.15 -9.26 7.47
C ALA A 107 5.35 -10.72 7.89
N ARG A 108 5.21 -11.64 6.92
CA ARG A 108 5.30 -13.08 7.13
C ARG A 108 6.73 -13.56 7.40
N TYR A 109 7.70 -13.12 6.62
CA TYR A 109 9.04 -13.73 6.58
C TYR A 109 10.14 -12.86 7.18
N CYS A 110 10.06 -11.54 7.05
CA CYS A 110 11.13 -10.63 7.45
C CYS A 110 10.92 -10.10 8.86
N SER A 111 9.75 -9.54 9.16
CA SER A 111 9.43 -9.07 10.51
C SER A 111 8.83 -10.16 11.40
N GLY A 112 8.25 -11.21 10.80
CA GLY A 112 7.69 -12.36 11.51
C GLY A 112 6.58 -11.98 12.49
N ILE A 113 5.72 -11.03 12.07
CA ILE A 113 4.61 -10.51 12.88
C ILE A 113 3.34 -11.31 12.64
N ASP A 114 2.47 -11.38 13.66
CA ASP A 114 1.23 -12.14 13.66
C ASP A 114 0.07 -11.39 13.01
N PHE A 115 0.12 -10.05 12.96
CA PHE A 115 -0.89 -9.25 12.28
C PHE A 115 -0.34 -7.92 11.75
N TRP A 116 -0.99 -7.38 10.72
CA TRP A 116 -0.67 -6.04 10.22
C TRP A 116 -1.86 -5.35 9.57
N ALA A 117 -1.80 -4.02 9.42
CA ALA A 117 -2.79 -3.24 8.68
C ALA A 117 -2.13 -2.38 7.61
N THR A 118 -2.62 -2.45 6.38
CA THR A 118 -2.29 -1.46 5.36
C THR A 118 -3.03 -0.15 5.68
N THR A 119 -2.28 0.92 5.86
CA THR A 119 -2.81 2.24 6.24
C THR A 119 -2.21 3.34 5.37
N ASP A 120 -2.15 3.12 4.05
CA ASP A 120 -1.76 4.17 3.12
C ASP A 120 -2.62 5.43 3.29
N HIS A 121 -2.02 6.60 3.07
CA HIS A 121 -2.70 7.90 3.12
C HIS A 121 -3.96 7.93 2.25
N ALA A 122 -5.10 8.25 2.87
CA ALA A 122 -6.39 8.35 2.19
C ALA A 122 -6.40 9.40 1.06
N GLU A 123 -5.58 10.44 1.20
CA GLU A 123 -5.38 11.54 0.28
C GLU A 123 -4.82 11.06 -1.07
N ALA A 124 -3.92 10.07 -1.01
CA ALA A 124 -3.24 9.47 -2.17
C ALA A 124 -4.04 8.32 -2.82
N SER A 125 -5.16 7.94 -2.21
CA SER A 125 -6.00 6.85 -2.69
C SER A 125 -6.89 7.27 -3.87
N THR A 126 -7.10 6.31 -4.77
CA THR A 126 -8.00 6.38 -5.93
C THR A 126 -8.91 5.15 -5.92
N PRO A 127 -10.03 5.13 -6.66
CA PRO A 127 -10.88 3.94 -6.75
C PRO A 127 -10.09 2.69 -7.14
N ARG A 128 -9.19 2.79 -8.14
CA ARG A 128 -8.30 1.69 -8.54
C ARG A 128 -7.44 1.21 -7.38
N LYS A 129 -6.72 2.13 -6.72
CA LYS A 129 -5.81 1.79 -5.62
C LYS A 129 -6.58 1.12 -4.47
N TRP A 130 -7.75 1.63 -4.12
CA TRP A 130 -8.56 1.08 -3.04
C TRP A 130 -9.08 -0.33 -3.32
N GLU A 131 -9.60 -0.57 -4.54
CA GLU A 131 -9.99 -1.93 -4.95
C GLU A 131 -8.79 -2.87 -4.89
N GLN A 132 -7.65 -2.44 -5.42
CA GLN A 132 -6.41 -3.20 -5.38
C GLN A 132 -5.89 -3.48 -3.96
N THR A 133 -6.02 -2.53 -3.02
CA THR A 133 -5.71 -2.74 -1.60
C THR A 133 -6.63 -3.80 -0.98
N LYS A 134 -7.95 -3.72 -1.23
CA LYS A 134 -8.93 -4.72 -0.76
C LYS A 134 -8.56 -6.11 -1.26
N ASP A 135 -8.25 -6.23 -2.54
CA ASP A 135 -7.92 -7.50 -3.16
C ASP A 135 -6.61 -8.07 -2.62
N LEU A 136 -5.58 -7.23 -2.41
CA LEU A 136 -4.32 -7.69 -1.83
C LEU A 136 -4.50 -8.20 -0.39
N VAL A 137 -5.19 -7.44 0.46
CA VAL A 137 -5.44 -7.84 1.86
C VAL A 137 -6.21 -9.17 1.88
N ARG A 138 -7.20 -9.35 1.01
CA ARG A 138 -7.88 -10.65 0.85
C ARG A 138 -6.92 -11.75 0.42
N GLN A 139 -6.06 -11.52 -0.56
CA GLN A 139 -5.05 -12.50 -0.99
C GLN A 139 -4.00 -12.81 0.09
N CYS A 140 -3.72 -11.87 1.00
CA CYS A 140 -2.83 -12.11 2.12
C CYS A 140 -3.52 -12.93 3.22
N SER A 141 -4.80 -12.65 3.48
CA SER A 141 -5.65 -13.34 4.45
C SER A 141 -6.20 -14.68 3.97
N PHE A 142 -6.25 -14.93 2.66
CA PHE A 142 -6.55 -16.22 2.04
C PHE A 142 -5.36 -16.56 1.18
N ALA A 143 -4.50 -17.48 1.63
CA ALA A 143 -3.31 -17.87 0.86
C ALA A 143 -3.70 -18.30 -0.56
N SER A 144 -2.72 -18.39 -1.47
CA SER A 144 -2.93 -18.70 -2.91
C SER A 144 -3.82 -19.93 -3.21
N ASP A 145 -4.06 -20.79 -2.22
CA ASP A 145 -4.89 -22.00 -2.30
C ASP A 145 -6.32 -21.80 -1.75
N ASN A 146 -6.77 -20.55 -1.49
CA ASN A 146 -8.07 -20.17 -0.91
C ASN A 146 -8.35 -20.68 0.52
N GLU A 147 -7.31 -21.09 1.26
CA GLU A 147 -7.41 -21.38 2.70
C GLU A 147 -7.22 -20.10 3.52
N GLU A 148 -8.03 -19.91 4.56
CA GLU A 148 -7.87 -18.82 5.52
C GLU A 148 -6.48 -18.90 6.15
N SER A 149 -5.75 -17.78 6.14
CA SER A 149 -4.42 -17.69 6.70
C SER A 149 -4.47 -17.97 8.20
N THR A 150 -3.60 -18.88 8.63
CA THR A 150 -3.41 -19.21 10.04
C THR A 150 -2.12 -18.63 10.62
N ASP A 151 -1.37 -17.88 9.80
CA ASP A 151 -0.02 -17.44 10.12
C ASP A 151 0.15 -15.92 10.28
N VAL A 152 -0.52 -15.12 9.45
CA VAL A 152 -0.53 -13.66 9.57
C VAL A 152 -1.90 -13.10 9.24
N VAL A 153 -2.46 -12.33 10.16
CA VAL A 153 -3.76 -11.66 9.96
C VAL A 153 -3.53 -10.31 9.30
N SER A 154 -4.09 -10.10 8.11
CA SER A 154 -4.00 -8.81 7.44
C SER A 154 -5.31 -8.04 7.54
N PHE A 155 -5.21 -6.78 7.95
CA PHE A 155 -6.32 -5.85 8.06
C PHE A 155 -6.27 -4.82 6.93
N ILE A 156 -7.45 -4.41 6.50
CA ILE A 156 -7.59 -3.28 5.60
C ILE A 156 -7.82 -2.00 6.40
N GLY A 157 -7.15 -0.93 5.99
CA GLY A 157 -7.34 0.39 6.55
C GLY A 157 -6.87 1.50 5.63
N PHE A 158 -6.87 2.70 6.18
CA PHE A 158 -6.23 3.88 5.59
C PHE A 158 -5.83 4.83 6.71
N GLU A 159 -4.81 5.64 6.47
CA GLU A 159 -4.49 6.76 7.35
C GLU A 159 -5.29 8.00 6.91
N TRP A 160 -6.04 8.58 7.85
CA TRP A 160 -6.61 9.91 7.73
C TRP A 160 -5.58 10.93 8.19
N THR A 161 -5.11 11.80 7.29
CA THR A 161 -3.93 12.62 7.53
C THR A 161 -4.27 14.11 7.47
N GLN A 162 -4.55 14.70 8.63
CA GLN A 162 -4.84 16.13 8.71
C GLN A 162 -3.63 16.93 9.19
N VAL A 163 -3.35 18.01 8.45
CA VAL A 163 -2.29 18.96 8.78
C VAL A 163 -2.87 20.37 8.81
N GLY A 164 -2.82 21.02 9.98
CA GLY A 164 -3.06 22.45 10.16
C GLY A 164 -1.76 23.26 10.18
N ALA A 165 -1.83 24.53 9.76
CA ALA A 165 -0.70 25.46 9.83
C ALA A 165 -0.42 25.96 11.26
N LEU A 166 -1.45 25.95 12.11
CA LEU A 166 -1.39 26.31 13.52
C LEU A 166 -1.72 25.09 14.38
N PRO A 167 -1.13 24.97 15.59
CA PRO A 167 -1.47 23.88 16.51
C PRO A 167 -2.96 23.78 16.83
N SER A 168 -3.67 24.93 16.92
CA SER A 168 -5.12 24.98 17.15
C SER A 168 -5.97 24.39 16.02
N GLU A 169 -5.38 24.20 14.84
CA GLU A 169 -6.04 23.69 13.64
C GLU A 169 -5.41 22.38 13.15
N HIS A 170 -4.49 21.80 13.93
CA HIS A 170 -3.78 20.56 13.62
C HIS A 170 -4.35 19.40 14.43
N TYR A 171 -5.12 18.54 13.77
CA TYR A 171 -5.79 17.39 14.37
C TYR A 171 -4.98 16.09 14.27
N GLY A 172 -3.80 16.16 13.64
CA GLY A 172 -2.89 15.04 13.47
C GLY A 172 -3.47 13.94 12.59
N HIS A 173 -2.86 12.76 12.67
CA HIS A 173 -3.20 11.64 11.81
C HIS A 173 -3.85 10.50 12.60
N LYS A 174 -4.70 9.71 11.93
CA LYS A 174 -5.46 8.63 12.56
C LYS A 174 -5.59 7.46 11.59
N ASN A 175 -5.25 6.26 12.04
CA ASN A 175 -5.52 5.05 11.27
C ASN A 175 -6.97 4.61 11.47
N VAL A 176 -7.65 4.35 10.35
CA VAL A 176 -8.96 3.74 10.31
C VAL A 176 -8.77 2.31 9.83
N ILE A 177 -9.04 1.34 10.69
CA ILE A 177 -8.77 -0.08 10.44
C ILE A 177 -10.08 -0.85 10.57
N PHE A 178 -10.39 -1.69 9.58
CA PHE A 178 -11.60 -2.49 9.54
C PHE A 178 -11.30 -3.91 10.01
N LYS A 179 -12.21 -4.46 10.83
CA LYS A 179 -12.13 -5.84 11.30
C LYS A 179 -12.54 -6.84 10.21
N ASP A 180 -13.47 -6.47 9.35
CA ASP A 180 -14.01 -7.30 8.28
C ASP A 180 -13.34 -6.98 6.93
N LEU A 181 -13.38 -7.94 6.00
CA LEU A 181 -12.87 -7.79 4.63
C LEU A 181 -13.96 -7.78 3.55
N GLU A 182 -15.22 -8.01 3.95
CA GLU A 182 -16.38 -8.00 3.05
C GLU A 182 -16.66 -6.57 2.54
N ASP A 183 -16.92 -6.42 1.24
CA ASP A 183 -17.13 -5.10 0.61
C ASP A 183 -18.21 -4.24 1.28
N LYS A 184 -19.26 -4.87 1.83
CA LYS A 184 -20.36 -4.17 2.50
C LYS A 184 -20.02 -3.70 3.92
N LYS A 185 -18.94 -4.23 4.51
CA LYS A 185 -18.49 -3.96 5.88
C LYS A 185 -17.23 -3.09 5.95
N VAL A 186 -16.60 -2.84 4.81
CA VAL A 186 -15.48 -1.90 4.66
C VAL A 186 -15.96 -0.60 4.04
N ALA A 187 -15.18 0.47 4.18
CA ALA A 187 -15.50 1.72 3.50
C ALA A 187 -15.54 1.54 1.97
N LYS A 188 -16.53 2.16 1.32
CA LYS A 188 -16.62 2.19 -0.16
C LYS A 188 -15.39 2.84 -0.80
N ARG A 189 -14.76 3.78 -0.10
CA ARG A 189 -13.51 4.46 -0.45
C ARG A 189 -12.89 5.08 0.81
N PRO A 190 -11.57 5.29 0.85
CA PRO A 190 -10.95 6.09 1.90
C PRO A 190 -11.51 7.52 1.92
N ILE A 191 -11.62 8.08 3.12
CA ILE A 191 -12.06 9.46 3.33
C ILE A 191 -10.85 10.23 3.81
N ALA A 192 -10.34 11.12 2.96
CA ALA A 192 -9.19 11.95 3.26
C ALA A 192 -9.56 13.15 4.15
N ALA A 193 -8.59 13.69 4.88
CA ALA A 193 -8.77 14.93 5.61
C ALA A 193 -8.80 16.12 4.65
N SER A 194 -9.80 17.01 4.74
CA SER A 194 -9.75 18.26 3.96
C SER A 194 -8.51 19.08 4.38
N GLY A 195 -7.95 19.88 3.46
CA GLY A 195 -6.83 20.78 3.76
C GLY A 195 -5.69 20.68 2.77
N VAL A 196 -4.52 21.17 3.18
CA VAL A 196 -3.35 21.38 2.31
C VAL A 196 -2.86 20.11 1.63
N ALA A 197 -2.82 18.97 2.34
CA ALA A 197 -2.37 17.69 1.78
C ALA A 197 -3.29 17.20 0.64
N VAL A 198 -4.61 17.18 0.86
CA VAL A 198 -5.58 16.88 -0.20
C VAL A 198 -5.49 17.88 -1.35
N ASN A 199 -5.39 19.17 -1.05
CA ASN A 199 -5.34 20.20 -2.08
C ASN A 199 -4.09 20.03 -2.96
N ALA A 200 -2.92 19.76 -2.36
CA ALA A 200 -1.68 19.54 -3.08
C ALA A 200 -1.75 18.28 -3.97
N LEU A 201 -2.38 17.21 -3.48
CA LEU A 201 -2.44 15.93 -4.21
C LEU A 201 -3.56 15.86 -5.24
N ARG A 202 -4.73 16.46 -4.96
CA ARG A 202 -5.94 16.32 -5.81
C ARG A 202 -6.19 17.50 -6.74
N ASN A 203 -5.88 18.74 -6.34
CA ASN A 203 -6.16 19.89 -7.21
C ASN A 203 -5.12 20.06 -8.32
N ASN A 204 -3.90 19.54 -8.14
CA ASN A 204 -2.91 19.51 -9.22
C ASN A 204 -3.25 18.50 -10.33
N ALA A 205 -4.00 17.43 -10.02
CA ALA A 205 -4.43 16.45 -11.02
C ALA A 205 -5.61 16.94 -11.90
N ALA A 206 -6.43 17.86 -11.39
CA ALA A 206 -7.56 18.43 -12.15
C ALA A 206 -7.14 19.47 -13.19
N ASN A 207 -5.97 20.11 -13.02
CA ASN A 207 -5.44 21.09 -13.98
C ASN A 207 -4.77 20.45 -15.21
N THR A 208 -4.57 19.13 -15.24
CA THR A 208 -3.97 18.42 -16.38
C THR A 208 -4.97 17.75 -17.31
N SER A 209 -6.28 17.81 -17.02
CA SER A 209 -7.34 17.23 -17.87
C SER A 209 -8.07 18.26 -18.74
N ASN A 210 -7.64 19.53 -18.73
CA ASN A 210 -8.26 20.63 -19.48
C ASN A 210 -7.26 21.42 -20.35
N SER A 211 -6.11 20.83 -20.69
CA SER A 211 -5.14 21.39 -21.64
C SER A 211 -4.87 20.43 -22.78
#